data_AF-A0A376BZ33-F1
#
_entry.id   AF-A0A376BZ33-F1
#
_cell.length_a   1.000
_cell.length_b   1.000
_cell.length_c   1.000
_cell.angle_alpha   90.00
_cell.angle_beta   90.00
_cell.angle_gamma   90.00
#
_symmetry.space_group_name_H-M   'P 1'
#
loop_
_entity.id
_entity.type
_entity.pdbx_description
1 polymer ?
#
loop_
_entity_poly.entity_id
_entity_poly.type
_entity_poly.pdbx_seq_one_letter_code
_entity_poly.pdbx_strand_id
1 'polypeptide(L)'
;MHNMKKNILKIASVLGITGVVLNSCGPKENTPLVWFPDMYFPVAYDPLQKAEDAYSKHDNEIPAFVAQNGATALTPVDGTVPRNIEHIVEVNSSKILTPDEYNAGYDASKSITVSPLDPKNREKDLARGKVLYERTCGACHGAAGDGQGSIVVSGAYSGVPNYKDREITLGSVHYVLVNGRNAMGSYAGQLQPGDRWRVAMYVMDAFKGGMAPAPTAVAQDSVATK
;
A
#
# COMPACT_ATOMS: atom_id res chain seq x y z
N MET A 1 -12.53 -36.00 -57.59
CA MET A 1 -13.48 -35.87 -56.46
C MET A 1 -13.00 -36.54 -55.15
N HIS A 2 -12.23 -37.63 -55.19
CA HIS A 2 -11.80 -38.36 -53.99
C HIS A 2 -10.80 -37.57 -53.09
N ASN A 3 -9.88 -36.80 -53.68
CA ASN A 3 -8.89 -36.02 -52.93
C ASN A 3 -9.48 -34.79 -52.23
N MET A 4 -10.51 -34.18 -52.80
CA MET A 4 -11.17 -32.99 -52.23
C MET A 4 -11.96 -33.35 -50.97
N LYS A 5 -12.65 -34.50 -50.97
CA LYS A 5 -13.35 -35.04 -49.77
C LYS A 5 -12.37 -35.37 -48.64
N LYS A 6 -11.20 -35.94 -48.95
CA LYS A 6 -10.13 -36.21 -47.96
C LYS A 6 -9.57 -34.93 -47.35
N ASN A 7 -9.37 -33.88 -48.14
CA ASN A 7 -8.85 -32.60 -47.64
C ASN A 7 -9.87 -31.85 -46.78
N ILE A 8 -11.15 -31.88 -47.14
CA ILE A 8 -12.24 -31.32 -46.32
C ILE A 8 -12.32 -32.06 -44.98
N LEU A 9 -12.22 -33.39 -44.98
CA LEU A 9 -12.21 -34.18 -43.74
C LEU A 9 -11.04 -33.79 -42.82
N LYS A 10 -9.83 -33.61 -43.39
CA LYS A 10 -8.64 -33.18 -42.64
C LYS A 10 -8.81 -31.79 -42.02
N ILE A 11 -9.36 -30.83 -42.77
CA ILE A 11 -9.59 -29.46 -42.28
C ILE A 11 -10.64 -29.47 -41.17
N ALA A 12 -11.73 -30.22 -41.33
CA ALA A 12 -12.75 -30.38 -40.30
C ALA A 12 -12.19 -31.03 -39.02
N SER A 13 -11.32 -32.03 -39.15
CA SER A 13 -10.64 -32.65 -38.00
C SER A 13 -9.73 -31.65 -37.27
N VAL A 14 -8.95 -30.85 -38.00
CA VAL A 14 -8.06 -29.84 -37.40
C VAL A 14 -8.87 -28.74 -36.70
N LEU A 15 -9.92 -28.22 -37.34
CA LEU A 15 -10.79 -27.21 -36.71
C LEU A 15 -11.55 -27.76 -35.51
N GLY A 16 -12.01 -29.02 -35.57
CA GLY A 16 -12.65 -29.70 -34.45
C GLY A 16 -11.70 -29.89 -33.26
N ILE A 17 -10.48 -30.35 -33.51
CA ILE A 17 -9.46 -30.52 -32.46
C ILE A 17 -9.07 -29.16 -31.86
N THR A 18 -8.83 -28.14 -32.69
CA THR A 18 -8.52 -26.79 -32.21
C THR A 18 -9.68 -26.19 -31.41
N GLY A 19 -10.93 -26.40 -31.82
CA GLY A 19 -12.12 -25.97 -31.08
C GLY A 19 -12.23 -26.62 -29.70
N VAL A 20 -11.89 -27.91 -29.59
CA VAL A 20 -11.85 -28.64 -28.31
C VAL A 20 -10.70 -28.16 -27.42
N VAL A 21 -9.51 -27.93 -27.99
CA VAL A 21 -8.35 -27.44 -27.23
C VAL A 21 -8.57 -26.02 -26.72
N LEU A 22 -9.21 -25.15 -27.51
CA LEU A 22 -9.51 -23.78 -27.11
C LEU A 22 -10.64 -23.70 -26.05
N ASN A 23 -11.56 -24.67 -26.00
CA ASN A 23 -12.62 -24.74 -24.98
C ASN A 23 -12.27 -25.67 -23.80
N SER A 24 -11.10 -26.32 -23.82
CA SER A 24 -10.64 -27.18 -22.71
C SER A 24 -10.27 -26.39 -21.45
N CYS A 25 -10.25 -25.07 -21.50
CA CYS A 25 -10.27 -24.21 -20.32
C CYS A 25 -11.72 -23.91 -19.94
N GLY A 26 -12.38 -24.90 -19.31
CA GLY A 26 -13.64 -24.67 -18.59
C GLY A 26 -13.44 -23.68 -17.42
N PRO A 27 -14.52 -23.11 -16.85
CA PRO A 27 -14.42 -22.16 -15.75
C PRO A 27 -13.59 -22.75 -14.60
N LYS A 28 -12.57 -22.01 -14.17
CA LYS A 28 -11.63 -22.41 -13.10
C LYS A 28 -12.25 -22.25 -11.71
N GLU A 29 -13.46 -22.75 -11.52
CA GLU A 29 -14.17 -22.76 -10.25
C GLU A 29 -14.40 -24.20 -9.79
N ASN A 30 -13.33 -24.99 -9.77
CA ASN A 30 -13.39 -26.35 -9.22
C ASN A 30 -13.06 -26.30 -7.73
N THR A 31 -13.94 -25.69 -6.93
CA THR A 31 -13.87 -25.85 -5.47
C THR A 31 -14.03 -27.34 -5.14
N PRO A 32 -13.13 -27.95 -4.34
CA PRO A 32 -13.24 -29.35 -3.99
C PRO A 32 -14.57 -29.61 -3.25
N LEU A 33 -15.15 -30.79 -3.43
CA LEU A 33 -16.33 -31.19 -2.68
C LEU A 33 -15.99 -31.19 -1.19
N VAL A 34 -16.70 -30.39 -0.40
CA VAL A 34 -16.58 -30.37 1.06
C VAL A 34 -17.76 -31.17 1.63
N TRP A 35 -17.45 -32.23 2.38
CA TRP A 35 -18.43 -33.05 3.07
C TRP A 35 -18.73 -32.45 4.45
N PHE A 36 -20.01 -32.18 4.74
CA PHE A 36 -20.47 -31.47 5.95
C PHE A 36 -19.73 -30.14 6.19
N PRO A 37 -19.95 -29.09 5.36
CA PRO A 37 -19.27 -27.80 5.48
C PRO A 37 -19.83 -26.93 6.63
N ASP A 38 -20.28 -27.54 7.72
CA ASP A 38 -20.80 -26.79 8.85
C ASP A 38 -19.68 -25.92 9.45
N MET A 39 -19.95 -24.62 9.56
CA MET A 39 -18.99 -23.58 9.97
C MET A 39 -17.70 -23.46 9.13
N TYR A 40 -17.60 -24.12 7.97
CA TYR A 40 -16.43 -24.01 7.09
C TYR A 40 -16.32 -22.63 6.44
N PHE A 41 -17.47 -21.97 6.25
CA PHE A 41 -17.57 -20.61 5.75
C PHE A 41 -18.20 -19.75 6.85
N PRO A 42 -17.53 -18.67 7.29
CA PRO A 42 -18.04 -17.84 8.36
C PRO A 42 -19.27 -17.07 7.89
N VAL A 43 -20.28 -16.97 8.77
CA VAL A 43 -21.41 -16.05 8.58
C VAL A 43 -20.94 -14.59 8.68
N ALA A 44 -19.90 -14.34 9.47
CA ALA A 44 -19.29 -13.02 9.58
C ALA A 44 -18.46 -12.68 8.34
N TYR A 45 -18.40 -11.39 8.01
CA TYR A 45 -17.56 -10.93 6.92
C TYR A 45 -16.08 -10.96 7.29
N ASP A 46 -15.29 -11.75 6.55
CA ASP A 46 -13.83 -11.66 6.57
C ASP A 46 -13.40 -10.30 5.96
N PRO A 47 -12.34 -9.65 6.47
CA PRO A 47 -11.87 -8.37 5.95
C PRO A 47 -11.56 -8.32 4.45
N LEU A 48 -11.13 -9.41 3.81
CA LEU A 48 -10.69 -9.40 2.40
C LEU A 48 -11.49 -10.33 1.48
N GLN A 49 -12.67 -10.75 1.92
CA GLN A 49 -13.55 -11.57 1.09
C GLN A 49 -14.53 -10.72 0.28
N LYS A 50 -15.15 -11.36 -0.71
CA LYS A 50 -16.40 -10.85 -1.24
C LYS A 50 -17.52 -11.16 -0.26
N ALA A 51 -18.46 -10.24 -0.13
CA ALA A 51 -19.66 -10.37 0.65
C ALA A 51 -20.64 -11.30 -0.08
N GLU A 52 -20.25 -12.53 -0.36
CA GLU A 52 -21.01 -13.55 -1.07
C GLU A 52 -21.22 -14.75 -0.13
N ASP A 53 -22.40 -15.36 -0.19
CA ASP A 53 -22.71 -16.56 0.58
C ASP A 53 -22.28 -17.80 -0.23
N ALA A 54 -21.32 -18.57 0.29
CA ALA A 54 -20.69 -19.69 -0.42
C ALA A 54 -21.66 -20.77 -0.95
N TYR A 55 -22.88 -20.86 -0.38
CA TYR A 55 -23.89 -21.86 -0.76
C TYR A 55 -25.26 -21.25 -1.11
N SER A 56 -25.35 -19.93 -1.22
CA SER A 56 -26.57 -19.27 -1.65
C SER A 56 -26.49 -18.88 -3.12
N LYS A 57 -27.62 -18.92 -3.82
CA LYS A 57 -27.76 -18.32 -5.15
C LYS A 57 -28.18 -16.84 -5.06
N HIS A 58 -28.24 -16.32 -3.84
CA HIS A 58 -28.64 -14.95 -3.56
C HIS A 58 -27.40 -14.06 -3.56
N ASP A 59 -27.37 -13.11 -4.48
CA ASP A 59 -26.34 -12.07 -4.50
C ASP A 59 -26.57 -11.08 -3.36
N ASN A 60 -25.51 -10.56 -2.77
CA ASN A 60 -25.65 -9.60 -1.68
C ASN A 60 -26.16 -8.26 -2.20
N GLU A 61 -27.26 -7.78 -1.62
CA GLU A 61 -27.96 -6.55 -2.03
C GLU A 61 -27.57 -5.33 -1.19
N ILE A 62 -26.68 -5.48 -0.20
CA ILE A 62 -26.27 -4.36 0.66
C ILE A 62 -25.59 -3.29 -0.21
N PRO A 63 -26.15 -2.06 -0.30
CA PRO A 63 -25.69 -1.06 -1.26
C PRO A 63 -24.20 -0.72 -1.12
N ALA A 64 -23.66 -0.73 0.11
CA ALA A 64 -22.26 -0.44 0.38
C ALA A 64 -21.31 -1.48 -0.25
N PHE A 65 -21.66 -2.76 -0.21
CA PHE A 65 -20.83 -3.82 -0.81
C PHE A 65 -21.04 -3.88 -2.32
N VAL A 66 -22.28 -3.73 -2.80
CA VAL A 66 -22.58 -3.71 -4.24
C VAL A 66 -21.83 -2.58 -4.94
N ALA A 67 -21.79 -1.39 -4.34
CA ALA A 67 -21.03 -0.25 -4.87
C ALA A 67 -19.51 -0.51 -4.99
N GLN A 68 -18.98 -1.50 -4.26
CA GLN A 68 -17.58 -1.89 -4.23
C GLN A 68 -17.36 -3.32 -4.79
N ASN A 69 -18.21 -3.75 -5.73
CA ASN A 69 -18.10 -5.07 -6.38
C ASN A 69 -18.06 -6.25 -5.38
N GLY A 70 -18.82 -6.14 -4.30
CA GLY A 70 -18.92 -7.12 -3.24
C GLY A 70 -17.80 -7.06 -2.20
N ALA A 71 -16.83 -6.15 -2.29
CA ALA A 71 -15.74 -6.10 -1.31
C ALA A 71 -16.24 -5.76 0.10
N THR A 72 -15.84 -6.56 1.10
CA THR A 72 -16.13 -6.30 2.53
C THR A 72 -15.22 -5.23 3.12
N ALA A 73 -14.00 -5.06 2.57
CA ALA A 73 -13.09 -3.96 2.87
C ALA A 73 -13.58 -2.65 2.24
N LEU A 74 -14.37 -1.88 2.99
CA LEU A 74 -14.83 -0.55 2.58
C LEU A 74 -13.79 0.52 2.93
N THR A 75 -13.73 1.57 2.11
CA THR A 75 -12.93 2.76 2.43
C THR A 75 -13.62 3.57 3.53
N PRO A 76 -12.87 4.13 4.49
CA PRO A 76 -13.43 5.01 5.50
C PRO A 76 -13.96 6.30 4.88
N VAL A 77 -14.86 6.97 5.60
CA VAL A 77 -15.39 8.28 5.21
C VAL A 77 -14.28 9.34 5.29
N ASP A 78 -14.32 10.27 4.35
CA ASP A 78 -13.40 11.41 4.28
C ASP A 78 -13.46 12.26 5.56
N GLY A 79 -12.31 12.72 6.05
CA GLY A 79 -12.19 13.51 7.27
C GLY A 79 -12.10 12.72 8.57
N THR A 80 -12.20 11.38 8.52
CA THR A 80 -12.07 10.53 9.71
C THR A 80 -10.65 10.53 10.25
N VAL A 81 -10.50 10.45 11.58
CA VAL A 81 -9.19 10.39 12.26
C VAL A 81 -9.12 9.11 13.08
N PRO A 82 -8.20 8.17 12.77
CA PRO A 82 -8.06 6.94 13.53
C PRO A 82 -7.39 7.21 14.88
N ARG A 83 -7.84 6.52 15.92
CA ARG A 83 -7.13 6.47 17.21
C ARG A 83 -5.98 5.47 17.09
N ASN A 84 -4.75 5.93 17.29
CA ASN A 84 -3.56 5.08 17.36
C ASN A 84 -2.83 5.28 18.70
N ILE A 85 -2.01 4.30 19.06
CA ILE A 85 -1.26 4.26 20.33
C ILE A 85 -0.22 5.38 20.41
N GLU A 86 0.28 5.85 19.26
CA GLU A 86 1.24 6.95 19.18
C GLU A 86 0.61 8.34 19.20
N HIS A 87 -0.73 8.44 19.31
CA HIS A 87 -1.48 9.70 19.30
C HIS A 87 -1.19 10.60 18.07
N ILE A 88 -0.76 10.02 16.97
CA ILE A 88 -0.51 10.74 15.71
C ILE A 88 -1.85 11.08 15.08
N VAL A 89 -2.10 12.39 14.90
CA VAL A 89 -3.29 12.87 14.22
C VAL A 89 -3.05 12.81 12.72
N GLU A 90 -3.78 11.94 12.04
CA GLU A 90 -3.80 11.87 10.60
C GLU A 90 -5.25 11.84 10.12
N VAL A 91 -5.59 12.78 9.23
CA VAL A 91 -6.92 12.86 8.66
C VAL A 91 -6.95 11.98 7.42
N ASN A 92 -7.87 11.03 7.39
CA ASN A 92 -8.14 10.29 6.17
C ASN A 92 -8.69 11.25 5.12
N SER A 93 -8.00 11.35 3.99
CA SER A 93 -8.38 12.23 2.89
C SER A 93 -8.37 11.46 1.59
N SER A 94 -9.54 11.31 0.98
CA SER A 94 -9.72 10.84 -0.40
C SER A 94 -9.62 11.97 -1.43
N LYS A 95 -9.33 13.21 -0.98
CA LYS A 95 -9.14 14.35 -1.87
C LYS A 95 -7.98 14.12 -2.83
N ILE A 96 -8.28 14.21 -4.13
CA ILE A 96 -7.26 14.25 -5.18
C ILE A 96 -6.67 15.66 -5.21
N LEU A 97 -5.37 15.77 -4.96
CA LEU A 97 -4.65 17.05 -4.99
C LEU A 97 -4.30 17.45 -6.41
N THR A 98 -4.52 18.72 -6.75
CA THR A 98 -3.91 19.31 -7.96
C THR A 98 -2.38 19.40 -7.79
N PRO A 99 -1.61 19.50 -8.89
CA PRO A 99 -0.15 19.65 -8.80
C PRO A 99 0.28 20.84 -7.94
N ASP A 100 -0.43 21.96 -8.01
CA ASP A 100 -0.12 23.17 -7.23
C ASP A 100 -0.40 22.97 -5.74
N GLU A 101 -1.54 22.37 -5.38
CA GLU A 101 -1.86 22.02 -4.00
C GLU A 101 -0.85 21.01 -3.43
N TYR A 102 -0.49 20.00 -4.21
CA TYR A 102 0.52 19.01 -3.81
C TYR A 102 1.87 19.67 -3.56
N ASN A 103 2.34 20.54 -4.46
CA ASN A 103 3.63 21.20 -4.33
C ASN A 103 3.64 22.19 -3.16
N ALA A 104 2.55 22.94 -2.95
CA ALA A 104 2.41 23.82 -1.80
C ALA A 104 2.48 23.02 -0.48
N GLY A 105 1.80 21.88 -0.40
CA GLY A 105 1.87 20.98 0.76
C GLY A 105 3.27 20.39 0.96
N TYR A 106 3.94 19.98 -0.12
CA TYR A 106 5.33 19.50 -0.07
C TYR A 106 6.28 20.58 0.45
N ASP A 107 6.17 21.82 -0.04
CA ASP A 107 7.02 22.91 0.39
C ASP A 107 6.76 23.32 1.85
N ALA A 108 5.48 23.34 2.27
CA ALA A 108 5.12 23.55 3.66
C ALA A 108 5.71 22.47 4.58
N SER A 109 5.67 21.20 4.15
CA SER A 109 6.21 20.07 4.92
C SER A 109 7.71 20.18 5.19
N LYS A 110 8.47 20.91 4.35
CA LYS A 110 9.92 21.07 4.54
C LYS A 110 10.26 21.75 5.86
N SER A 111 9.37 22.62 6.36
CA SER A 111 9.55 23.32 7.64
C SER A 111 9.48 22.40 8.87
N ILE A 112 8.94 21.18 8.71
CA ILE A 112 8.83 20.20 9.80
C ILE A 112 10.15 19.45 9.92
N THR A 113 10.92 19.78 10.97
CA THR A 113 12.23 19.20 11.25
C THR A 113 12.22 18.22 12.43
N VAL A 114 11.13 18.18 13.20
CA VAL A 114 10.99 17.37 14.41
C VAL A 114 9.87 16.34 14.23
N SER A 115 10.14 15.10 14.65
CA SER A 115 9.13 14.03 14.65
C SER A 115 8.16 14.20 15.82
N PRO A 116 6.86 13.93 15.63
CA PRO A 116 5.88 13.92 16.72
C PRO A 116 5.98 12.71 17.67
N LEU A 117 6.84 11.73 17.37
CA LEU A 117 7.05 10.55 18.20
C LEU A 117 7.76 10.91 19.52
N ASP A 118 7.54 10.09 20.57
CA ASP A 118 8.17 10.28 21.88
C ASP A 118 9.71 10.22 21.75
N PRO A 119 10.44 11.31 22.03
CA PRO A 119 11.90 11.33 21.92
C PRO A 119 12.60 10.29 22.78
N LYS A 120 11.98 9.82 23.88
CA LYS A 120 12.52 8.77 24.74
C LYS A 120 12.65 7.41 24.04
N ASN A 121 11.89 7.20 22.96
CA ASN A 121 11.90 5.95 22.19
C ASN A 121 12.79 6.02 20.94
N ARG A 122 13.58 7.09 20.75
CA ARG A 122 14.35 7.34 19.53
C ARG A 122 15.12 6.12 19.00
N GLU A 123 15.85 5.41 19.86
CA GLU A 123 16.62 4.24 19.44
C GLU A 123 15.73 3.12 18.90
N LYS A 124 14.62 2.83 19.60
CA LYS A 124 13.63 1.83 19.17
C LYS A 124 12.94 2.24 17.87
N ASP A 125 12.62 3.51 17.72
CA ASP A 125 11.99 4.07 16.53
C ASP A 125 12.92 4.03 15.31
N LEU A 126 14.20 4.35 15.48
CA LEU A 126 15.21 4.21 14.43
C LEU A 126 15.43 2.74 14.04
N ALA A 127 15.52 1.83 15.02
CA ALA A 127 15.66 0.40 14.76
C ALA A 127 14.47 -0.15 13.96
N ARG A 128 13.24 0.22 14.34
CA ARG A 128 12.03 -0.14 13.58
C ARG A 128 12.01 0.51 12.20
N GLY A 129 12.39 1.78 12.10
CA GLY A 129 12.51 2.51 10.83
C GLY A 129 13.46 1.84 9.84
N LYS A 130 14.61 1.35 10.33
CA LYS A 130 15.57 0.57 9.53
C LYS A 130 14.94 -0.70 8.94
N VAL A 131 14.28 -1.49 9.77
CA VAL A 131 13.64 -2.75 9.34
C VAL A 131 12.57 -2.48 8.27
N LEU A 132 11.75 -1.44 8.47
CA LEU A 132 10.71 -1.04 7.52
C LEU A 132 11.33 -0.54 6.21
N TYR A 133 12.37 0.28 6.28
CA TYR A 133 13.08 0.76 5.11
C TYR A 133 13.68 -0.40 4.30
N GLU A 134 14.38 -1.34 4.95
CA GLU A 134 15.01 -2.48 4.28
C GLU A 134 13.99 -3.39 3.60
N ARG A 135 12.83 -3.60 4.23
CA ARG A 135 11.78 -4.47 3.70
C ARG A 135 10.97 -3.83 2.57
N THR A 136 10.75 -2.52 2.63
CA THR A 136 9.76 -1.84 1.77
C THR A 136 10.40 -0.86 0.79
N CYS A 137 11.43 -0.12 1.21
CA CYS A 137 12.03 0.97 0.43
C CYS A 137 13.33 0.55 -0.27
N GLY A 138 14.11 -0.34 0.34
CA GLY A 138 15.45 -0.74 -0.10
C GLY A 138 15.49 -1.43 -1.47
N ALA A 139 14.40 -2.07 -1.88
CA ALA A 139 14.29 -2.71 -3.20
C ALA A 139 14.45 -1.70 -4.36
N CYS A 140 14.08 -0.43 -4.14
CA CYS A 140 14.25 0.66 -5.11
C CYS A 140 15.37 1.62 -4.69
N HIS A 141 15.40 2.06 -3.44
CA HIS A 141 16.34 3.08 -2.97
C HIS A 141 17.74 2.53 -2.58
N GLY A 142 17.90 1.21 -2.50
CA GLY A 142 19.13 0.56 -2.08
C GLY A 142 19.34 0.61 -0.56
N ALA A 143 20.11 -0.33 -0.02
CA ALA A 143 20.46 -0.35 1.40
C ALA A 143 21.30 0.88 1.80
N ALA A 144 22.11 1.40 0.88
CA ALA A 144 22.93 2.59 1.06
C ALA A 144 22.21 3.91 0.73
N GLY A 145 20.94 3.85 0.29
CA GLY A 145 20.19 5.05 -0.06
C GLY A 145 20.67 5.76 -1.32
N ASP A 146 21.41 5.05 -2.19
CA ASP A 146 22.04 5.55 -3.41
C ASP A 146 21.17 5.42 -4.67
N GLY A 147 19.93 4.94 -4.50
CA GLY A 147 19.02 4.69 -5.62
C GLY A 147 19.39 3.46 -6.45
N GLN A 148 20.29 2.60 -5.96
CA GLN A 148 20.72 1.38 -6.65
C GLN A 148 20.12 0.11 -6.00
N GLY A 149 18.81 0.14 -5.74
CA GLY A 149 18.08 -1.04 -5.29
C GLY A 149 18.02 -2.13 -6.36
N SER A 150 17.69 -3.36 -5.97
CA SER A 150 17.66 -4.52 -6.88
C SER A 150 16.73 -4.34 -8.08
N ILE A 151 15.63 -3.58 -7.94
CA ILE A 151 14.69 -3.27 -9.02
C ILE A 151 15.30 -2.26 -10.02
N VAL A 152 16.16 -1.35 -9.54
CA VAL A 152 16.83 -0.37 -10.40
C VAL A 152 17.98 -1.04 -11.15
N VAL A 153 18.77 -1.86 -10.45
CA VAL A 153 19.90 -2.60 -11.03
C VAL A 153 19.44 -3.59 -12.10
N SER A 154 18.24 -4.17 -11.97
CA SER A 154 17.67 -5.04 -13.00
C SER A 154 17.21 -4.30 -14.26
N GLY A 155 17.12 -2.97 -14.22
CA GLY A 155 16.63 -2.13 -15.32
C GLY A 155 15.10 -2.07 -15.43
N ALA A 156 14.36 -2.73 -14.53
CA ALA A 156 12.90 -2.71 -14.52
C ALA A 156 12.32 -1.34 -14.15
N TYR A 157 13.10 -0.51 -13.46
CA TYR A 157 12.72 0.83 -13.04
C TYR A 157 13.94 1.76 -13.06
N SER A 158 13.74 3.05 -13.28
CA SER A 158 14.83 4.03 -13.36
C SER A 158 14.44 5.36 -12.72
N GLY A 159 15.45 6.22 -12.48
CA GLY A 159 15.22 7.57 -11.95
C GLY A 159 15.01 7.64 -10.43
N VAL A 160 15.34 6.58 -9.68
CA VAL A 160 15.35 6.63 -8.22
C VAL A 160 16.51 7.51 -7.75
N PRO A 161 16.27 8.55 -6.94
CA PRO A 161 17.32 9.47 -6.53
C PRO A 161 18.23 8.85 -5.47
N ASN A 162 19.51 9.22 -5.52
CA ASN A 162 20.42 9.09 -4.38
C ASN A 162 20.05 10.15 -3.34
N TYR A 163 19.89 9.74 -2.07
CA TYR A 163 19.55 10.68 -1.01
C TYR A 163 20.63 11.73 -0.79
N LYS A 164 21.92 11.40 -1.00
CA LYS A 164 23.02 12.36 -0.81
C LYS A 164 22.88 13.59 -1.71
N ASP A 165 22.39 13.42 -2.93
CA ASP A 165 22.28 14.47 -3.95
C ASP A 165 20.98 15.29 -3.84
N ARG A 166 20.13 15.01 -2.84
CA ARG A 166 18.82 15.65 -2.67
C ARG A 166 18.73 16.42 -1.36
N GLU A 167 18.33 17.68 -1.44
CA GLU A 167 17.93 18.45 -0.26
C GLU A 167 16.55 18.00 0.21
N ILE A 168 16.52 17.30 1.34
CA ILE A 168 15.32 16.74 1.97
C ILE A 168 15.34 17.06 3.46
N THR A 169 14.15 17.19 4.03
CA THR A 169 13.92 17.29 5.48
C THR A 169 13.02 16.15 5.96
N LEU A 170 12.97 15.93 7.27
CA LEU A 170 12.10 14.92 7.89
C LEU A 170 10.64 15.03 7.40
N GLY A 171 10.07 16.24 7.44
CA GLY A 171 8.71 16.47 7.00
C GLY A 171 8.50 16.20 5.51
N SER A 172 9.48 16.56 4.66
CA SER A 172 9.39 16.30 3.23
C SER A 172 9.44 14.81 2.89
N VAL A 173 10.23 14.01 3.62
CA VAL A 173 10.28 12.55 3.46
C VAL A 173 8.94 11.94 3.91
N HIS A 174 8.44 12.35 5.07
CA HIS A 174 7.13 11.92 5.56
C HIS A 174 6.01 12.26 4.56
N TYR A 175 6.01 13.48 4.01
CA TYR A 175 5.00 13.92 3.05
C TYR A 175 4.99 13.06 1.77
N VAL A 176 6.17 12.70 1.26
CA VAL A 176 6.30 11.80 0.10
C VAL A 176 5.85 10.38 0.45
N LEU A 177 6.09 9.88 1.66
CA LEU A 177 5.56 8.59 2.10
C LEU A 177 4.03 8.58 2.17
N VAL A 178 3.40 9.70 2.52
CA VAL A 178 1.94 9.84 2.61
C VAL A 178 1.31 10.02 1.22
N ASN A 179 1.88 10.86 0.36
CA ASN A 179 1.22 11.29 -0.88
C ASN A 179 1.84 10.69 -2.16
N GLY A 180 2.99 10.04 -2.05
CA GLY A 180 3.80 9.67 -3.21
C GLY A 180 4.49 10.88 -3.84
N ARG A 181 5.34 10.64 -4.83
CA ARG A 181 5.93 11.67 -5.69
C ARG A 181 6.37 11.09 -7.02
N ASN A 182 5.92 11.71 -8.11
CA ASN A 182 6.20 11.28 -9.48
C ASN A 182 5.85 9.79 -9.64
N ALA A 183 6.84 8.94 -9.94
CA ALA A 183 6.64 7.52 -10.16
C ALA A 183 6.68 6.69 -8.85
N MET A 184 6.91 7.31 -7.68
CA MET A 184 6.78 6.67 -6.37
C MET A 184 5.34 6.86 -5.86
N GLY A 185 4.61 5.76 -5.65
CA GLY A 185 3.26 5.79 -5.08
C GLY A 185 3.24 6.14 -3.59
N SER A 186 2.03 6.34 -3.06
CA SER A 186 1.79 6.51 -1.62
C SER A 186 2.02 5.20 -0.86
N TYR A 187 2.61 5.31 0.33
CA TYR A 187 2.77 4.23 1.31
C TYR A 187 1.81 4.35 2.50
N ALA A 188 0.85 5.30 2.47
CA ALA A 188 -0.09 5.52 3.57
C ALA A 188 -0.96 4.27 3.87
N GLY A 189 -1.30 3.49 2.84
CA GLY A 189 -2.06 2.24 2.99
C GLY A 189 -1.22 1.03 3.44
N GLN A 190 0.12 1.15 3.45
CA GLN A 190 1.04 0.04 3.77
C GLN A 190 1.76 0.24 5.10
N LEU A 191 1.96 1.50 5.51
CA LEU A 191 2.67 1.86 6.74
C LEU A 191 1.73 2.56 7.71
N GLN A 192 1.81 2.17 8.99
CA GLN A 192 1.09 2.84 10.07
C GLN A 192 1.52 4.33 10.17
N PRO A 193 0.69 5.22 10.72
CA PRO A 193 1.02 6.65 10.84
C PRO A 193 2.37 6.89 11.54
N GLY A 194 2.64 6.23 12.67
CA GLY A 194 3.93 6.31 13.36
C GLY A 194 5.08 5.71 12.57
N ASP A 195 4.83 4.66 11.78
CA ASP A 195 5.86 3.99 10.98
C ASP A 195 6.40 4.85 9.85
N ARG A 196 5.56 5.71 9.26
CA ARG A 196 6.01 6.69 8.26
C ARG A 196 6.99 7.68 8.85
N TRP A 197 6.76 8.13 10.08
CA TRP A 197 7.73 8.97 10.82
C TRP A 197 9.01 8.20 11.16
N ARG A 198 8.92 6.93 11.58
CA ARG A 198 10.09 6.09 11.87
C ARG A 198 10.98 5.89 10.64
N VAL A 199 10.39 5.63 9.48
CA VAL A 199 11.13 5.52 8.21
C VAL A 199 11.75 6.86 7.84
N ALA A 200 11.01 7.97 7.96
CA ALA A 200 11.56 9.30 7.70
C ALA A 200 12.74 9.64 8.64
N MET A 201 12.62 9.30 9.93
CA MET A 201 13.71 9.45 10.89
C MET A 201 14.93 8.62 10.51
N TYR A 202 14.74 7.35 10.12
CA TYR A 202 15.84 6.48 9.69
C TYR A 202 16.54 7.02 8.43
N VAL A 203 15.80 7.47 7.41
CA VAL A 203 16.37 8.03 6.18
C VAL A 203 17.26 9.23 6.49
N MET A 204 16.78 10.14 7.34
CA MET A 204 17.56 11.32 7.74
C MET A 204 18.78 10.95 8.59
N ASP A 205 18.64 9.98 9.50
CA ASP A 205 19.72 9.52 10.37
C ASP A 205 20.84 8.80 9.58
N ALA A 206 20.47 7.82 8.76
CA ALA A 206 21.39 6.98 8.02
C ALA A 206 22.06 7.68 6.83
N PHE A 207 21.35 8.59 6.15
CA PHE A 207 21.82 9.13 4.86
C PHE A 207 22.08 10.65 4.88
N LYS A 208 21.64 11.39 5.90
CA LYS A 208 21.79 12.85 6.01
C LYS A 208 22.55 13.34 7.26
N GLY A 209 23.16 12.43 8.02
CA GLY A 209 24.07 12.81 9.11
C GLY A 209 23.41 13.08 10.46
N GLY A 210 22.20 12.54 10.68
CA GLY A 210 21.50 12.64 11.97
C GLY A 210 20.47 13.77 12.05
N MET A 211 19.48 13.59 12.90
CA MET A 211 18.49 14.63 13.24
C MET A 211 18.93 15.37 14.50
N ALA A 212 18.73 16.69 14.55
CA ALA A 212 18.80 17.40 15.83
C ALA A 212 17.76 16.81 16.80
N PRO A 213 18.10 16.55 18.07
CA PRO A 213 17.14 16.06 19.05
C PRO A 213 15.98 17.05 19.18
N ALA A 214 14.76 16.52 19.31
CA ALA A 214 13.59 17.33 19.60
C ALA A 214 13.86 18.18 20.87
N PRO A 215 13.52 19.48 20.88
CA PRO A 215 13.57 20.23 22.13
C PRO A 215 12.68 19.52 23.15
N THR A 216 13.21 19.29 24.35
CA THR A 216 12.45 18.72 25.48
C THR A 216 11.17 19.51 25.65
N ALA A 217 10.02 18.85 25.46
CA ALA A 217 8.72 19.46 25.64
C ALA A 217 8.65 20.11 27.03
N VAL A 218 8.46 21.43 27.05
CA VAL A 218 8.13 22.16 28.27
C VAL A 218 6.80 21.60 28.75
N ALA A 219 6.78 21.11 30.00
CA ALA A 219 5.58 20.62 30.65
C ALA A 219 4.48 21.69 30.51
N GLN A 220 3.39 21.34 29.84
CA GLN A 220 2.20 22.18 29.87
C GLN A 220 1.54 21.96 31.22
N ASP A 221 1.71 22.94 32.11
CA ASP A 221 0.97 23.02 33.35
C ASP A 221 -0.53 22.95 33.03
N SER A 222 -1.17 21.92 33.57
CA SER A 222 -2.61 21.78 33.51
C SER A 222 -3.23 22.91 34.34
N VAL A 223 -3.81 23.89 33.66
CA VAL A 223 -4.67 24.88 34.29
C VAL A 223 -5.91 24.14 34.78
N ALA A 224 -5.88 23.76 36.06
CA ALA A 224 -7.04 23.29 36.80
C ALA A 224 -8.00 24.47 36.95
N THR A 225 -9.09 24.44 36.18
CA THR A 225 -10.24 25.31 36.43
C THR A 225 -11.08 24.68 37.55
N LYS A 226 -11.29 25.47 38.60
CA LYS A 226 -12.18 25.21 39.74
C LYS A 226 -13.63 24.96 39.32
#